data_AF-A0A3S9H6Z2-F1
#
_entry.id   AF-A0A3S9H6Z2-F1
#
_cell.length_a   1.000
_cell.length_b   1.000
_cell.length_c   1.000
_cell.angle_alpha   90.00
_cell.angle_beta   90.00
_cell.angle_gamma   90.00
#
_symmetry.space_group_name_H-M   'P 1'
#
loop_
_entity.id
_entity.type
_entity.pdbx_description
1 polymer ?
#
loop_
_entity_poly.entity_id
_entity_poly.type
_entity_poly.pdbx_seq_one_letter_code
_entity_poly.pdbx_strand_id
1 'polypeptide(L)'
;LISRTTRLVKATLGYNRVMIYRFEEDGSGKVVSEAKQPELESFLGQYFPASDIPQQARTLYLKNTLRIISNASGTRIPVLPALDISGE
;
A
#
# COMPACT_ATOMS: atom_id res chain seq x y z
N LEU A 1 -5.59 -18.96 -6.96
CA LEU A 1 -5.03 -18.47 -5.68
C LEU A 1 -5.26 -16.96 -5.52
N ILE A 2 -4.64 -16.13 -6.36
CA ILE A 2 -4.67 -14.65 -6.31
C ILE A 2 -6.09 -14.08 -6.14
N SER A 3 -7.06 -14.50 -6.96
CA SER A 3 -8.44 -13.99 -6.87
C SER A 3 -9.22 -14.36 -5.60
N ARG A 4 -8.82 -15.41 -4.89
CA ARG A 4 -9.44 -15.81 -3.62
C ARG A 4 -8.83 -15.03 -2.45
N THR A 5 -7.54 -14.70 -2.54
CA THR A 5 -6.81 -13.99 -1.49
C THR A 5 -7.39 -12.60 -1.22
N THR A 6 -7.70 -11.82 -2.25
CA THR A 6 -8.29 -10.48 -2.07
C THR A 6 -9.62 -10.51 -1.33
N ARG A 7 -10.50 -11.47 -1.68
CA ARG A 7 -11.78 -11.67 -0.99
C ARG A 7 -11.60 -12.11 0.47
N LEU A 8 -10.70 -13.05 0.73
CA LEU A 8 -10.42 -13.53 2.09
C LEU A 8 -9.89 -12.39 2.96
N VAL A 9 -8.85 -11.68 2.50
CA VAL A 9 -8.26 -10.56 3.22
C VAL A 9 -9.29 -9.46 3.47
N LYS A 10 -10.14 -9.14 2.48
CA LYS A 10 -11.24 -8.17 2.66
C LYS A 10 -12.24 -8.63 3.73
N ALA A 11 -12.67 -9.89 3.68
CA ALA A 11 -13.61 -10.44 4.65
C ALA A 11 -13.03 -10.48 6.07
N THR A 12 -11.74 -10.78 6.20
CA THR A 12 -11.04 -10.85 7.50
C THR A 12 -10.77 -9.48 8.10
N LEU A 13 -10.30 -8.52 7.29
CA LEU A 13 -9.83 -7.22 7.79
C LEU A 13 -10.88 -6.11 7.69
N GLY A 14 -11.97 -6.31 6.97
CA GLY A 14 -13.06 -5.34 6.86
C GLY A 14 -12.77 -4.12 5.97
N TYR A 15 -11.64 -4.08 5.25
CA TYR A 15 -11.36 -2.99 4.32
C TYR A 15 -12.44 -2.85 3.22
N ASN A 16 -12.69 -1.62 2.77
CA ASN A 16 -13.62 -1.34 1.67
C ASN A 16 -13.10 -1.87 0.32
N ARG A 17 -11.78 -1.87 0.13
CA ARG A 17 -11.09 -2.38 -1.07
C ARG A 17 -9.80 -3.10 -0.68
N VAL A 18 -9.53 -4.24 -1.30
CA VAL A 18 -8.27 -4.98 -1.23
C VAL A 18 -7.83 -5.32 -2.64
N MET A 19 -6.57 -5.04 -2.96
CA MET A 19 -5.97 -5.31 -4.27
C MET A 19 -4.72 -6.15 -4.12
N ILE A 20 -4.44 -6.98 -5.12
CA ILE A 20 -3.10 -7.52 -5.35
C ILE A 20 -2.48 -6.74 -6.49
N TYR A 21 -1.41 -6.05 -6.16
CA TYR A 21 -0.60 -5.26 -7.08
C TYR A 21 0.63 -6.07 -7.47
N ARG A 22 0.86 -6.27 -8.77
CA ARG A 22 2.04 -6.94 -9.30
C ARG A 22 2.98 -5.91 -9.91
N PHE A 23 4.25 -5.96 -9.53
CA PHE A 23 5.30 -5.18 -10.18
C PHE A 23 5.71 -5.82 -11.51
N GLU A 24 5.93 -4.99 -12.52
CA GLU A 24 6.54 -5.35 -13.79
C GLU A 24 8.05 -5.03 -13.74
N GLU A 25 8.81 -5.45 -14.76
CA GLU A 25 10.28 -5.34 -14.77
C GLU A 25 10.79 -3.90 -14.76
N ASP A 26 10.05 -2.98 -15.39
CA ASP A 26 10.34 -1.54 -15.42
C ASP A 26 9.97 -0.81 -14.11
N GLY A 27 9.48 -1.56 -13.12
CA GLY A 27 9.03 -1.03 -11.83
C GLY A 27 7.62 -0.47 -11.85
N SER A 28 6.95 -0.37 -13.00
CA SER A 28 5.51 -0.12 -13.04
C SER A 28 4.75 -1.27 -12.37
N GLY A 29 3.44 -1.15 -12.26
CA GLY A 29 2.68 -2.31 -11.84
C GLY A 29 1.21 -2.25 -12.14
N LYS A 30 0.56 -3.38 -11.90
CA LYS A 30 -0.78 -3.67 -12.35
C LYS A 30 -1.60 -4.31 -11.24
N VAL A 31 -2.86 -3.91 -11.12
CA VAL A 31 -3.83 -4.60 -10.27
C VAL A 31 -4.25 -5.90 -10.93
N VAL A 32 -3.74 -7.03 -10.44
CA VAL A 32 -4.01 -8.37 -10.99
C VAL A 32 -5.18 -9.07 -10.28
N SER A 33 -5.62 -8.55 -9.13
CA SER A 33 -6.85 -8.98 -8.47
C SER A 33 -7.37 -7.87 -7.57
N GLU A 34 -8.69 -7.81 -7.43
CA GLU A 34 -9.37 -6.85 -6.58
C GLU A 34 -10.59 -7.50 -5.91
N ALA A 35 -10.86 -7.08 -4.67
CA ALA A 35 -12.14 -7.24 -3.99
C ALA A 35 -12.53 -5.88 -3.40
N LYS A 36 -13.67 -5.34 -3.80
CA LYS A 36 -14.14 -4.00 -3.40
C LYS A 36 -15.61 -4.04 -3.00
N GLN A 37 -16.06 -2.99 -2.32
CA GLN A 37 -17.50 -2.74 -2.19
C GLN A 37 -18.14 -2.42 -3.56
N PRO A 38 -19.43 -2.74 -3.77
CA PRO A 38 -20.12 -2.55 -5.05
C PRO A 38 -20.03 -1.13 -5.62
N GLU A 39 -20.17 -0.12 -4.76
CA GLU A 39 -20.25 1.31 -5.08
C GLU A 39 -18.93 1.95 -5.53
N LEU A 40 -17.80 1.31 -5.25
CA LEU A 40 -16.48 1.85 -5.61
C LEU A 40 -16.17 1.62 -7.09
N GLU A 41 -15.47 2.53 -7.76
CA GLU A 41 -14.95 2.27 -9.12
C GLU A 41 -13.92 1.13 -9.12
N SER A 42 -13.91 0.28 -10.15
CA SER A 42 -12.95 -0.83 -10.25
C SER A 42 -11.56 -0.36 -10.69
N PHE A 43 -10.51 -0.85 -10.04
CA PHE A 43 -9.13 -0.69 -10.52
C PHE A 43 -8.54 -1.98 -11.10
N LEU A 44 -9.31 -3.07 -11.15
CA LEU A 44 -8.85 -4.32 -11.75
C LEU A 44 -8.32 -4.09 -13.18
N GLY A 45 -7.06 -4.45 -13.41
CA GLY A 45 -6.39 -4.28 -14.71
C GLY A 45 -5.69 -2.94 -14.92
N GLN A 46 -5.89 -1.96 -14.03
CA GLN A 46 -5.25 -0.65 -14.09
C GLN A 46 -3.73 -0.78 -13.97
N TYR A 47 -3.01 0.00 -14.78
CA TYR A 47 -1.56 0.19 -14.70
C TYR A 47 -1.24 1.48 -13.95
N PHE A 48 -0.18 1.41 -13.14
CA PHE A 48 0.37 2.54 -12.38
C PHE A 48 1.86 2.68 -12.71
N PRO A 49 2.36 3.91 -12.88
CA PRO A 49 3.76 4.15 -13.20
C PRO A 49 4.67 3.83 -12.00
N ALA A 50 5.96 3.59 -12.28
CA ALA A 50 6.94 3.28 -11.23
C ALA A 50 7.05 4.40 -10.16
N SER A 51 6.75 5.65 -10.54
CA SER A 51 6.81 6.83 -9.67
C SER A 51 5.84 6.79 -8.49
N ASP A 52 4.74 6.03 -8.59
CA ASP A 52 3.72 5.97 -7.54
C ASP A 52 4.23 5.25 -6.28
N ILE A 53 5.21 4.36 -6.44
CA ILE A 53 5.92 3.72 -5.33
C ILE A 53 7.43 3.93 -5.55
N PRO A 54 8.01 5.03 -5.04
CA PRO A 54 9.43 5.36 -5.21
C PRO A 54 10.36 4.29 -4.62
N GLN A 55 11.61 4.24 -5.09
CA GLN A 55 12.61 3.24 -4.66
C GLN A 55 12.83 3.20 -3.14
N GLN A 56 12.83 4.37 -2.49
CA GLN A 56 12.92 4.47 -1.03
C GLN A 56 11.75 3.74 -0.34
N ALA A 57 10.52 3.95 -0.82
CA ALA A 57 9.34 3.29 -0.28
C ALA A 57 9.37 1.76 -0.51
N ARG A 58 9.84 1.30 -1.68
CA ARG A 58 10.01 -0.13 -1.96
C ARG A 58 10.99 -0.80 -1.02
N THR A 59 12.12 -0.13 -0.77
CA THR A 59 13.11 -0.60 0.18
C THR A 59 12.52 -0.77 1.58
N LEU A 60 11.63 0.13 2.00
CA LEU A 60 10.92 0.00 3.27
C LEU A 60 9.96 -1.20 3.29
N TYR A 61 9.26 -1.52 2.19
CA TYR A 61 8.38 -2.69 2.10
C TYR A 61 9.14 -4.02 2.13
N LEU A 62 10.38 -4.05 1.63
CA LEU A 62 11.25 -5.22 1.74
C LEU A 62 11.79 -5.41 3.17
N LYS A 63 12.08 -4.31 3.87
CA LYS A 63 12.52 -4.33 5.28
C LYS A 63 11.37 -4.66 6.24
N ASN A 64 10.18 -4.10 5.99
CA ASN A 64 8.97 -4.30 6.78
C ASN A 64 7.81 -4.63 5.84
N THR A 65 7.36 -5.88 5.87
CA THR A 65 6.36 -6.42 4.93
C THR A 65 4.95 -5.87 5.15
N LEU A 66 4.69 -5.26 6.30
CA LEU A 66 3.42 -4.63 6.66
C LEU A 66 3.62 -3.13 6.88
N ARG A 67 2.75 -2.33 6.27
CA ARG A 67 2.64 -0.88 6.50
C ARG A 67 1.18 -0.55 6.79
N ILE A 68 0.93 0.16 7.88
CA ILE A 68 -0.42 0.54 8.31
C ILE A 68 -0.48 2.07 8.37
N ILE A 69 -1.50 2.64 7.75
CA ILE A 69 -1.84 4.06 7.85
C ILE A 69 -3.27 4.11 8.40
N SER A 70 -3.43 4.48 9.66
CA SER A 70 -4.73 4.49 10.34
C SER A 70 -5.63 5.64 9.89
N ASN A 71 -5.05 6.81 9.64
CA ASN A 71 -5.73 7.99 9.13
C ASN A 71 -4.82 8.73 8.15
N ALA A 72 -5.21 8.79 6.87
CA ALA A 72 -4.47 9.51 5.84
C ALA A 72 -4.43 11.03 6.07
N SER A 73 -5.46 11.56 6.76
CA SER A 73 -5.57 12.97 7.15
C SER A 73 -5.20 13.20 8.62
N GLY A 74 -4.55 12.22 9.27
CA GLY A 74 -4.17 12.32 10.68
C GLY A 74 -3.09 13.37 10.91
N THR A 75 -3.16 14.08 12.04
CA THR A 75 -2.11 15.01 12.47
C THR A 75 -0.82 14.25 12.73
N ARG A 76 0.29 14.71 12.15
CA ARG A 76 1.61 14.15 12.43
C ARG A 76 2.06 14.56 13.83
N ILE A 77 2.43 13.59 14.64
CA ILE A 77 2.95 13.84 15.98
C ILE A 77 4.48 13.90 15.89
N PRO A 78 5.13 15.01 16.28
CA PRO A 78 6.57 15.12 16.21
C PRO A 78 7.24 14.24 17.28
N VAL A 79 8.39 13.70 16.93
CA VAL A 79 9.30 13.09 17.91
C VAL A 79 10.16 14.21 18.50
N LEU A 80 10.28 14.25 19.83
CA LEU A 80 11.03 15.27 20.55
C LEU A 80 12.12 14.63 21.42
N PRO A 81 13.34 15.22 21.48
CA PRO A 81 13.80 16.35 20.67
C PRO A 81 13.92 15.99 19.18
N ALA A 82 13.87 17.01 18.31
CA ALA A 82 13.99 16.79 16.87
C ALA A 82 15.38 16.30 16.45
N LEU A 83 16.39 16.63 17.27
CA LEU A 83 17.77 16.23 17.12
C LEU A 83 18.20 15.48 18.37
N ASP A 84 19.05 14.49 18.21
CA ASP A 84 19.73 13.82 19.30
C ASP A 84 20.79 14.72 19.96
N ILE A 85 21.56 14.16 20.91
CA ILE A 85 22.64 14.89 21.59
C ILE A 85 23.82 15.27 20.67
N SER A 86 23.92 14.64 19.50
CA SER A 86 24.93 14.87 18.49
C SER A 86 24.52 15.98 17.52
N GLY A 87 23.25 16.40 17.54
CA GLY A 87 22.68 17.34 16.59
C GLY A 87 22.18 16.71 15.29
N GLU A 88 21.98 15.38 15.28
CA GLU A 88 21.40 14.62 14.15
C GLU A 88 19.95 14.22 14.38
#